data_AF-A0A822BEF7-F1
#
_entry.id   AF-A0A822BEF7-F1
#
_cell.length_a   1.000
_cell.length_b   1.000
_cell.length_c   1.000
_cell.angle_alpha   90.00
_cell.angle_beta   90.00
_cell.angle_gamma   90.00
#
_symmetry.space_group_name_H-M   'P 1'
#
loop_
_entity.id
_entity.type
_entity.pdbx_description
1 polymer ?
#
loop_
_entity_poly.entity_id
_entity_poly.type
_entity_poly.pdbx_seq_one_letter_code
_entity_poly.pdbx_strand_id
1 'polypeptide(L)'
;LTFDNPDDYNKIKPSDRISLIDLKSFAPDKQIECHVKHLNGETETIKLNHTFNEAQIEWFKAGSALNAMRTYFASSERQSKSIDSPVNT
;
A
#
# COMPACT_ATOMS: atom_id res chain seq x y z
N LEU A 1 -6.06 -8.53 1.35
CA LEU A 1 -6.94 -7.92 2.35
C LEU A 1 -8.08 -8.89 2.62
N THR A 2 -8.38 -9.13 3.88
CA THR A 2 -9.47 -10.01 4.31
C THR A 2 -10.31 -9.26 5.33
N PHE A 3 -11.62 -9.51 5.37
CA PHE A 3 -12.46 -8.92 6.40
C PHE A 3 -12.06 -9.45 7.78
N ASP A 4 -12.00 -8.56 8.77
CA ASP A 4 -11.82 -8.97 10.16
C ASP A 4 -13.05 -9.74 10.67
N ASN A 5 -14.24 -9.23 10.32
CA ASN A 5 -15.49 -9.93 10.52
C ASN A 5 -16.09 -10.37 9.17
N PRO A 6 -16.31 -11.67 8.92
CA PRO A 6 -16.98 -12.16 7.71
C PRO A 6 -18.36 -11.52 7.45
N ASP A 7 -19.09 -11.15 8.50
CA ASP A 7 -20.42 -10.55 8.38
C ASP A 7 -20.39 -9.15 7.77
N ASP A 8 -19.24 -8.46 7.80
CA ASP A 8 -19.08 -7.15 7.16
C ASP A 8 -19.27 -7.23 5.64
N TYR A 9 -19.06 -8.40 5.03
CA TYR A 9 -19.35 -8.61 3.61
C TYR A 9 -20.82 -8.34 3.28
N ASN A 10 -21.74 -8.73 4.18
CA ASN A 10 -23.18 -8.57 3.95
C ASN A 10 -23.64 -7.10 4.02
N LYS A 11 -22.83 -6.24 4.63
CA LYS A 11 -23.13 -4.81 4.77
C LYS A 11 -22.78 -4.04 3.50
N ILE A 12 -21.80 -4.53 2.72
CA ILE A 12 -21.32 -3.87 1.51
C ILE A 12 -22.25 -4.18 0.35
N LYS A 13 -22.79 -3.15 -0.29
CA LYS A 13 -23.60 -3.27 -1.51
C LYS A 13 -22.76 -2.96 -2.75
N PRO A 14 -23.12 -3.51 -3.92
CA PRO A 14 -22.37 -3.28 -5.17
C PRO A 14 -22.28 -1.80 -5.61
N SER A 15 -23.23 -0.98 -5.16
CA SER A 15 -23.32 0.45 -5.50
C SER A 15 -22.51 1.35 -4.55
N ASP A 16 -21.92 0.78 -3.49
CA ASP A 16 -21.27 1.56 -2.45
C ASP A 16 -19.85 1.96 -2.85
N ARG A 17 -19.38 3.09 -2.33
CA ARG A 17 -18.02 3.56 -2.52
C ARG A 17 -17.14 3.16 -1.35
N ILE A 18 -16.08 2.44 -1.65
CA ILE A 18 -15.14 1.94 -0.65
C ILE A 18 -13.91 2.87 -0.62
N SER A 19 -13.52 3.31 0.56
CA SER A 19 -12.35 4.15 0.79
C SER A 19 -11.45 3.53 1.86
N LEU A 20 -10.22 3.20 1.49
CA LEU A 20 -9.21 2.70 2.43
C LEU A 20 -8.55 3.88 3.12
N ILE A 21 -8.67 3.94 4.43
CA ILE A 21 -8.12 5.02 5.25
C ILE A 21 -6.75 4.58 5.78
N ASP A 22 -5.90 5.55 6.05
CA ASP A 22 -4.62 5.34 6.74
C ASP A 22 -3.58 4.48 5.98
N LEU A 23 -3.69 4.43 4.64
CA LEU A 23 -2.69 3.79 3.76
C LEU A 23 -1.26 4.39 3.91
N LYS A 24 -1.16 5.63 4.43
CA LYS A 24 0.14 6.25 4.73
C LYS A 24 0.84 5.60 5.92
N SER A 25 0.06 5.13 6.89
CA SER A 25 0.53 4.52 8.14
C SER A 25 0.50 3.00 8.04
N PHE A 26 0.54 2.46 6.82
CA PHE A 26 0.44 1.05 6.53
C PHE A 26 1.70 0.33 7.00
N ALA A 27 1.51 -0.65 7.89
CA ALA A 27 2.57 -1.37 8.57
C ALA A 27 2.22 -2.85 8.66
N PRO A 28 3.21 -3.76 8.73
CA PRO A 28 2.93 -5.17 9.01
C PRO A 28 2.16 -5.31 10.33
N ASP A 29 1.25 -6.28 10.39
CA ASP A 29 0.35 -6.57 11.52
C ASP A 29 -0.60 -5.44 11.93
N LYS A 30 -0.73 -4.35 11.14
CA LYS A 30 -1.65 -3.25 11.44
C LYS A 30 -2.92 -3.34 10.58
N GLN A 31 -4.06 -3.51 11.23
CA GLN A 31 -5.35 -3.51 10.53
C GLN A 31 -5.56 -2.22 9.73
N ILE A 32 -6.14 -2.35 8.53
CA ILE A 32 -6.54 -1.23 7.68
C ILE A 32 -7.99 -0.90 7.97
N GLU A 33 -8.28 0.39 8.12
CA GLU A 33 -9.65 0.87 8.24
C GLU A 33 -10.23 1.16 6.85
N CYS A 34 -11.45 0.69 6.63
CA CYS A 34 -12.13 0.81 5.36
C CYS A 34 -13.49 1.47 5.59
N HIS A 35 -13.71 2.62 4.96
CA HIS A 35 -14.97 3.34 4.99
C HIS A 35 -15.81 2.98 3.78
N VAL A 36 -16.98 2.40 4.03
CA VAL A 36 -17.97 2.05 3.03
C VAL A 36 -19.02 3.16 3.04
N LYS A 37 -19.08 3.94 1.97
CA LYS A 37 -20.08 4.99 1.78
C LYS A 37 -21.22 4.46 0.93
N HIS A 38 -22.38 4.31 1.55
CA HIS A 38 -23.59 3.89 0.91
C HIS A 38 -24.21 4.99 0.05
N LEU A 39 -25.02 4.60 -0.93
CA LEU A 39 -25.71 5.53 -1.82
C LEU A 39 -26.70 6.45 -1.08
N ASN A 40 -27.26 5.98 0.04
CA ASN A 40 -28.16 6.75 0.91
C ASN A 40 -27.44 7.81 1.76
N GLY A 41 -26.10 7.86 1.71
CA GLY A 41 -25.27 8.78 2.49
C GLY A 41 -24.79 8.24 3.82
N GLU A 42 -25.19 7.03 4.22
CA GLU A 42 -24.63 6.35 5.39
C GLU A 42 -23.18 5.94 5.13
N THR A 43 -22.38 5.96 6.18
CA THR A 43 -20.99 5.53 6.14
C THR A 43 -20.77 4.50 7.23
N GLU A 44 -20.23 3.36 6.84
CA GLU A 44 -19.81 2.30 7.75
C GLU A 44 -18.31 2.14 7.75
N THR A 45 -17.76 1.83 8.92
CA THR A 45 -16.33 1.57 9.10
C THR A 45 -16.14 0.09 9.36
N ILE A 46 -15.39 -0.57 8.49
CA ILE A 46 -15.01 -1.97 8.61
C ILE A 46 -13.49 -2.10 8.75
N LYS A 47 -13.05 -3.17 9.40
CA LYS A 47 -11.62 -3.46 9.58
C LYS A 47 -11.18 -4.55 8.63
N LEU A 48 -10.05 -4.34 7.97
CA LEU A 48 -9.45 -5.27 7.03
C LEU A 48 -8.09 -5.74 7.55
N ASN A 49 -7.95 -7.07 7.64
CA ASN A 49 -6.71 -7.73 7.94
C ASN A 49 -5.86 -7.91 6.67
N HIS A 50 -4.55 -7.96 6.86
CA HIS A 50 -3.61 -8.20 5.77
C HIS A 50 -2.38 -8.98 6.25
N THR A 51 -1.73 -9.68 5.33
CA THR A 51 -0.52 -10.47 5.58
C THR A 51 0.69 -9.89 4.85
N PHE A 52 0.65 -8.59 4.55
CA PHE A 52 1.73 -7.92 3.85
C PHE A 52 2.94 -7.71 4.77
N ASN A 53 4.12 -8.09 4.29
CA ASN A 53 5.39 -7.75 4.91
C ASN A 53 5.89 -6.38 4.41
N GLU A 54 6.94 -5.83 5.05
CA GLU A 54 7.51 -4.52 4.67
C GLU A 54 7.90 -4.43 3.20
N ALA A 55 8.51 -5.48 2.63
CA ALA A 55 8.91 -5.50 1.23
C ALA A 55 7.71 -5.37 0.28
N GLN A 56 6.61 -6.07 0.57
CA GLN A 56 5.39 -5.98 -0.24
C GLN A 56 4.68 -4.63 -0.05
N ILE A 57 4.76 -4.03 1.15
CA ILE A 57 4.29 -2.66 1.40
C ILE A 57 5.06 -1.67 0.54
N GLU A 58 6.38 -1.80 0.45
CA GLU A 58 7.22 -0.96 -0.42
C GLU A 58 6.89 -1.16 -1.90
N TRP A 59 6.63 -2.40 -2.33
CA TRP A 59 6.15 -2.67 -3.70
C TRP A 59 4.81 -2.02 -3.99
N PHE A 60 3.91 -2.03 -3.02
CA PHE A 60 2.62 -1.35 -3.11
C PHE A 60 2.80 0.16 -3.22
N LYS A 61 3.67 0.77 -2.40
CA LYS A 61 4.00 2.21 -2.49
C LYS A 61 4.64 2.59 -3.82
N ALA A 62 5.49 1.73 -4.38
CA ALA A 62 6.11 1.92 -5.70
C ALA A 62 5.14 1.68 -6.87
N GLY A 63 3.92 1.20 -6.59
CA GLY A 63 2.89 0.84 -7.57
C GLY A 63 3.10 -0.54 -8.20
N SER A 64 4.27 -1.17 -8.05
CA SER A 64 4.52 -2.57 -8.38
C SER A 64 5.86 -3.04 -7.83
N ALA A 65 6.04 -4.36 -7.71
CA ALA A 65 7.34 -4.95 -7.39
C ALA A 65 8.41 -4.57 -8.42
N LEU A 66 8.04 -4.49 -9.70
CA LEU A 66 8.94 -4.08 -10.78
C LEU A 66 9.41 -2.61 -10.63
N ASN A 67 8.52 -1.72 -10.21
CA ASN A 67 8.88 -0.31 -9.95
C ASN A 67 9.78 -0.17 -8.73
N ALA A 68 9.57 -0.99 -7.69
CA ALA A 68 10.46 -1.04 -6.54
C ALA A 68 11.86 -1.51 -6.95
N MET A 69 11.95 -2.56 -7.78
CA MET A 69 13.22 -3.03 -8.34
C MET A 69 13.87 -1.95 -9.21
N ARG A 70 13.12 -1.28 -10.10
CA ARG A 70 13.65 -0.17 -10.90
C ARG A 70 14.25 0.92 -10.02
N THR A 71 13.60 1.27 -8.92
CA THR A 71 14.12 2.27 -7.96
C THR A 71 15.42 1.79 -7.31
N TYR A 72 15.49 0.51 -6.92
CA TYR A 72 16.68 -0.11 -6.33
C TYR A 72 17.87 -0.15 -7.31
N PHE A 73 17.62 -0.53 -8.58
CA PHE A 73 18.65 -0.54 -9.61
C PHE A 73 19.09 0.89 -9.98
N ALA A 74 18.15 1.83 -10.13
CA ALA A 74 18.45 3.23 -10.46
C ALA A 74 19.16 3.99 -9.32
N SER A 75 19.00 3.58 -8.07
CA SER A 75 19.79 4.11 -6.94
C SER A 75 21.18 3.48 -6.90
N SER A 76 21.30 2.18 -7.18
CA SER A 76 22.59 1.48 -7.26
C SER A 76 23.50 1.98 -8.40
N GLU A 77 22.95 2.28 -9.58
CA GLU A 77 23.70 2.85 -10.72
C GLU A 77 24.15 4.30 -10.48
N ARG A 78 23.45 5.05 -9.63
CA ARG A 78 23.85 6.41 -9.27
C ARG A 78 25.01 6.44 -8.28
N GLN A 79 25.12 5.45 -7.39
CA GLN A 79 26.26 5.34 -6.47
C GLN A 79 27.55 4.89 -7.18
N SER A 80 27.48 4.03 -8.19
CA SER A 80 28.67 3.61 -8.96
C SER A 80 29.23 4.73 -9.84
N LYS A 81 28.39 5.64 -10.36
CA LYS A 81 28.87 6.78 -11.18
C LYS A 81 29.51 7.92 -10.39
N SER A 82 29.28 8.02 -9.07
CA SER A 82 29.88 9.08 -8.24
C SER A 82 31.30 8.73 -7.73
N ILE A 83 31.72 7.47 -7.81
CA ILE A 83 33.06 7.03 -7.41
C ILE A 83 34.09 7.04 -8.55
N ASP A 84 33.66 7.24 -9.80
CA ASP A 84 34.49 7.16 -11.02
C ASP A 84 34.78 8.54 -11.64
N SER A 85 34.66 9.63 -10.87
CA SER A 85 35.24 10.91 -11.29
C SER A 85 36.76 10.81 -11.13
N PRO A 86 37.55 10.91 -12.22
CA PRO A 86 39.00 10.88 -12.08
C PRO A 86 39.43 12.17 -11.37
N VAL A 87 40.09 12.02 -10.22
CA VAL A 87 41.13 12.97 -9.81
C VAL A 87 42.15 12.95 -10.94
N ASN A 88 42.07 13.93 -11.85
CA ASN A 88 43.13 14.18 -12.79
C ASN A 88 43.99 15.33 -12.23
N THR A 89 45.27 15.03 -12.10
CA THR A 89 46.36 15.93 -11.68
C THR A 89 46.54 17.08 -12.66
#